data_AF-A0A378MDQ0-F1
#
_entry.id   AF-A0A378MDQ0-F1
#
_cell.length_a   1.000
_cell.length_b   1.000
_cell.length_c   1.000
_cell.angle_alpha   90.00
_cell.angle_beta   90.00
_cell.angle_gamma   90.00
#
_symmetry.space_group_name_H-M   'P 1'
#
loop_
_entity.id
_entity.type
_entity.pdbx_description
1 polymer ?
#
loop_
_entity_poly.entity_id
_entity_poly.type
_entity_poly.pdbx_seq_one_letter_code
_entity_poly.pdbx_strand_id
1 'polypeptide(L)'
;MEYQDRGMLKYQGFILSEHHDALESNVEKQTNIRQRLTNAFKNQQVVQIQYGMNKEYARIREIDYIMEKVVIMDEDNIEKIISIEEIETLVYKEEI
;
A
#
# COMPACT_ATOMS: atom_id res chain seq x y z
N MET A 1 49.50 11.36 -24.20
CA MET A 1 48.53 10.26 -24.35
C MET A 1 47.82 10.10 -23.04
N GLU A 2 46.50 10.02 -23.14
CA GLU A 2 45.53 10.54 -22.18
C GLU A 2 44.76 9.38 -21.53
N TYR A 3 44.25 9.63 -20.32
CA TYR A 3 43.26 8.88 -19.55
C TYR A 3 43.66 7.53 -18.92
N GLN A 4 44.13 7.66 -17.67
CA GLN A 4 43.72 6.77 -16.58
C GLN A 4 42.19 6.88 -16.43
N ASP A 5 41.41 5.91 -16.92
CA ASP A 5 39.97 5.85 -16.60
C ASP A 5 39.40 4.44 -16.66
N ARG A 6 39.97 3.53 -15.87
CA ARG A 6 39.40 2.20 -15.60
C ARG A 6 38.84 2.06 -14.18
N GLY A 7 38.51 3.19 -13.54
CA GLY A 7 37.90 3.21 -12.20
C GLY A 7 36.39 3.49 -12.19
N MET A 8 35.81 3.96 -13.30
CA MET A 8 34.50 4.63 -13.28
C MET A 8 33.38 3.86 -14.00
N LEU A 9 33.42 2.53 -14.04
CA LEU A 9 32.36 1.71 -14.65
C LEU A 9 31.71 0.69 -13.72
N LYS A 10 32.15 0.57 -12.46
CA LYS A 10 31.56 -0.39 -11.50
C LYS A 10 30.52 0.21 -10.56
N TYR A 11 30.45 1.53 -10.42
CA TYR A 11 29.51 2.17 -9.49
C TYR A 11 28.13 2.46 -10.09
N GLN A 12 27.99 2.50 -11.42
CA GLN A 12 26.67 2.75 -12.05
C GLN A 12 25.79 1.49 -12.16
N GLY A 13 26.38 0.29 -12.12
CA GLY A 13 25.63 -0.97 -12.21
C GLY A 13 25.03 -1.47 -10.90
N PHE A 14 25.49 -0.97 -9.74
CA PHE A 14 25.00 -1.40 -8.43
C PHE A 14 23.80 -0.59 -7.92
N ILE A 15 23.67 0.67 -8.35
CA ILE A 15 22.55 1.54 -7.92
C ILE A 15 21.27 1.23 -8.72
N LEU A 16 21.37 0.63 -9.91
CA LEU A 16 20.17 0.31 -10.70
C LEU A 16 19.44 -0.97 -10.25
N SER A 17 20.10 -1.86 -9.52
CA SER A 17 19.55 -3.16 -9.12
C SER A 17 18.68 -3.07 -7.85
N GLU A 18 19.18 -2.40 -6.80
CA GLU A 18 18.44 -2.30 -5.52
C GLU A 18 17.19 -1.42 -5.63
N HIS A 19 17.20 -0.43 -6.52
CA HIS A 19 16.05 0.42 -6.77
C HIS A 19 14.93 -0.28 -7.56
N HIS A 20 15.25 -1.28 -8.38
CA HIS A 20 14.24 -2.03 -9.15
C HIS A 20 13.40 -2.93 -8.23
N ASP A 21 14.06 -3.65 -7.31
CA ASP A 21 13.39 -4.56 -6.37
C ASP A 21 12.44 -3.80 -5.40
N ALA A 22 12.86 -2.62 -4.94
CA ALA A 22 12.05 -1.79 -4.05
C ALA A 22 10.82 -1.18 -4.78
N LEU A 23 10.96 -0.84 -6.06
CA LEU A 23 9.86 -0.33 -6.89
C LEU A 23 8.85 -1.43 -7.23
N GLU A 24 9.32 -2.61 -7.64
CA GLU A 24 8.46 -3.74 -8.00
C GLU A 24 7.66 -4.25 -6.78
N SER A 25 8.33 -4.32 -5.61
CA SER A 25 7.68 -4.69 -4.33
C SER A 25 6.59 -3.71 -3.92
N ASN A 26 6.77 -2.40 -4.16
CA ASN A 26 5.78 -1.39 -3.79
C ASN A 26 4.54 -1.42 -4.70
N VAL A 27 4.74 -1.65 -6.01
CA VAL A 27 3.63 -1.81 -6.97
C VAL A 27 2.79 -3.04 -6.65
N GLU A 28 3.43 -4.16 -6.30
CA GLU A 28 2.74 -5.39 -5.90
C GLU A 28 1.94 -5.19 -4.61
N LYS A 29 2.54 -4.53 -3.60
CA LYS A 29 1.88 -4.19 -2.34
C LYS A 29 0.62 -3.34 -2.56
N GLN A 30 0.73 -2.27 -3.34
CA GLN A 30 -0.41 -1.39 -3.65
C GLN A 30 -1.51 -2.13 -4.44
N THR A 31 -1.12 -2.97 -5.40
CA THR A 31 -2.07 -3.80 -6.16
C THR A 31 -2.85 -4.75 -5.25
N ASN A 32 -2.16 -5.38 -4.29
CA ASN A 32 -2.78 -6.29 -3.33
C ASN A 32 -3.78 -5.57 -2.40
N ILE A 33 -3.37 -4.42 -1.84
CA ILE A 33 -4.25 -3.60 -0.99
C ILE A 33 -5.52 -3.21 -1.74
N ARG A 34 -5.38 -2.72 -2.98
CA ARG A 34 -6.53 -2.33 -3.82
C ARG A 34 -7.51 -3.47 -4.05
N GLN A 35 -7.01 -4.67 -4.39
CA GLN A 35 -7.84 -5.86 -4.58
C GLN A 35 -8.59 -6.26 -3.29
N ARG A 36 -7.90 -6.22 -2.15
CA ARG A 36 -8.50 -6.58 -0.86
C ARG A 36 -9.52 -5.54 -0.39
N LEU A 37 -9.27 -4.26 -0.62
CA LEU A 37 -10.25 -3.20 -0.43
C LEU A 37 -11.51 -3.44 -1.28
N THR A 38 -11.35 -3.72 -2.58
CA THR A 38 -12.48 -4.03 -3.46
C THR A 38 -13.31 -5.21 -2.93
N ASN A 39 -12.63 -6.28 -2.51
CA ASN A 39 -13.29 -7.48 -2.01
C ASN A 39 -14.03 -7.22 -0.70
N ALA A 40 -13.39 -6.56 0.25
CA ALA A 40 -14.00 -6.19 1.52
C ALA A 40 -15.22 -5.27 1.33
N PHE A 41 -15.14 -4.31 0.40
CA PHE A 41 -16.27 -3.45 0.05
C PHE A 41 -17.43 -4.23 -0.57
N LYS A 42 -17.17 -5.07 -1.58
CA LYS A 42 -18.20 -5.90 -2.23
C LYS A 42 -18.92 -6.83 -1.27
N ASN A 43 -18.18 -7.42 -0.32
CA ASN A 43 -18.73 -8.35 0.65
C ASN A 43 -19.22 -7.66 1.93
N GLN A 44 -19.14 -6.32 2.02
CA GLN A 44 -19.48 -5.53 3.22
C GLN A 44 -18.78 -6.05 4.49
N GLN A 45 -17.55 -6.53 4.34
CA GLN A 45 -16.79 -7.15 5.42
C GLN A 45 -16.17 -6.10 6.35
N VAL A 46 -16.09 -6.45 7.63
CA VAL A 46 -15.27 -5.71 8.59
C VAL A 46 -13.81 -6.13 8.38
N VAL A 47 -12.95 -5.15 8.16
CA VAL A 47 -11.51 -5.35 7.99
C VAL A 47 -10.74 -4.61 9.08
N GLN A 48 -9.62 -5.17 9.50
CA GLN A 48 -8.61 -4.43 10.23
C GLN A 48 -7.72 -3.70 9.25
N ILE A 49 -7.64 -2.38 9.36
CA ILE A 49 -6.78 -1.54 8.52
C ILE A 49 -5.64 -1.02 9.40
N GLN A 50 -4.41 -1.26 8.97
CA GLN A 50 -3.22 -0.69 9.56
C GLN A 50 -2.73 0.46 8.68
N TYR A 51 -2.54 1.63 9.30
CA TYR A 51 -1.98 2.81 8.66
C TYR A 51 -1.14 3.60 9.69
N GLY A 52 0.15 3.77 9.42
CA GLY A 52 1.11 4.33 10.39
C GLY A 52 1.15 3.53 11.70
N MET A 53 0.99 4.22 12.84
CA MET A 53 0.94 3.55 14.16
C MET A 53 -0.47 3.04 14.52
N ASN A 54 -1.48 3.31 13.70
CA ASN A 54 -2.86 3.01 14.01
C ASN A 54 -3.30 1.67 13.40
N LYS A 55 -4.14 0.96 14.15
CA LYS A 55 -4.85 -0.24 13.71
C LYS A 55 -6.29 -0.13 14.16
N GLU A 56 -7.23 -0.19 13.21
CA GLU A 56 -8.65 -0.12 13.55
C GLU A 56 -9.46 -1.13 12.75
N TYR A 57 -10.55 -1.60 13.35
CA TYR A 57 -11.55 -2.37 12.64
C TYR A 57 -12.57 -1.42 12.04
N ALA A 58 -12.78 -1.53 10.74
CA ALA A 58 -13.70 -0.68 10.03
C ALA A 58 -14.36 -1.41 8.85
N ARG A 59 -15.54 -0.92 8.47
CA ARG A 59 -16.20 -1.31 7.22
C ARG A 59 -15.89 -0.29 6.14
N ILE A 60 -15.66 -0.77 4.93
CA ILE A 60 -15.44 0.12 3.78
C ILE A 60 -16.80 0.60 3.27
N ARG A 61 -16.96 1.91 3.16
CA ARG A 61 -18.17 2.58 2.66
C ARG A 61 -18.04 2.99 1.21
N GLU A 62 -16.88 3.49 0.83
CA GLU A 62 -16.60 3.97 -0.52
C GLU A 62 -15.11 3.82 -0.81
N ILE A 63 -14.77 3.56 -2.07
CA ILE A 63 -13.39 3.55 -2.56
C ILE A 63 -13.33 4.43 -3.81
N ASP A 64 -12.55 5.50 -3.75
CA ASP A 64 -12.23 6.35 -4.88
C ASP A 64 -10.80 6.04 -5.35
N TYR A 65 -10.69 5.30 -6.45
CA TYR A 65 -9.40 4.95 -7.05
C TYR A 65 -8.77 6.08 -7.87
N ILE A 66 -9.53 7.13 -8.22
CA ILE A 66 -9.00 8.30 -8.94
C ILE A 66 -8.30 9.23 -7.96
N MET A 67 -8.95 9.49 -6.81
CA MET A 67 -8.37 10.30 -5.73
C MET A 67 -7.51 9.50 -4.74
N GLU A 68 -7.42 8.17 -4.92
CA GLU A 68 -6.73 7.24 -4.03
C GLU A 68 -7.17 7.32 -2.56
N LYS A 69 -8.48 7.39 -2.32
CA LYS A 69 -9.07 7.48 -0.98
C LYS A 69 -10.00 6.32 -0.70
N VAL A 70 -10.03 5.89 0.55
CA VAL A 70 -11.05 5.00 1.08
C VAL A 70 -11.83 5.71 2.18
N VAL A 71 -13.15 5.64 2.11
CA VAL A 71 -14.03 6.03 3.20
C VAL A 71 -14.35 4.79 4.00
N ILE A 72 -14.03 4.84 5.28
CA ILE A 72 -14.26 3.76 6.22
C ILE A 72 -15.19 4.23 7.34
N MET A 73 -15.87 3.28 7.96
CA MET A 73 -16.68 3.51 9.14
C MET A 73 -16.21 2.58 10.24
N ASP A 74 -15.78 3.15 11.36
CA ASP A 74 -15.31 2.38 12.51
C ASP A 74 -16.47 1.77 13.33
N GLU A 75 -16.13 1.06 14.41
CA GLU A 75 -17.10 0.41 15.30
C GLU A 75 -18.02 1.42 16.01
N ASP A 76 -17.59 2.67 16.17
CA ASP A 76 -18.37 3.78 16.75
C ASP A 76 -19.25 4.50 15.71
N ASN A 77 -19.31 4.00 14.47
CA ASN A 77 -20.00 4.60 13.32
C ASN A 77 -19.45 5.99 12.93
N ILE A 78 -18.19 6.27 13.23
CA ILE A 78 -17.52 7.49 12.80
C ILE A 78 -16.90 7.26 11.42
N GLU A 79 -17.26 8.13 10.48
CA GLU A 79 -16.68 8.10 9.14
C GLU A 79 -15.27 8.70 9.15
N LYS A 80 -14.32 7.98 8.55
CA LYS A 80 -12.96 8.43 8.35
C LYS A 80 -12.55 8.24 6.91
N ILE A 81 -11.69 9.13 6.44
CA ILE A 81 -11.12 9.10 5.10
C ILE A 81 -9.65 8.80 5.25
N ILE A 82 -9.17 7.74 4.59
CA ILE A 82 -7.78 7.30 4.63
C ILE A 82 -7.26 7.27 3.19
N SER A 83 -6.03 7.72 2.95
CA SER A 83 -5.38 7.53 1.65
C SER A 83 -5.03 6.06 1.45
N ILE A 84 -5.27 5.50 0.26
CA ILE A 84 -4.88 4.12 -0.07
C ILE A 84 -3.36 3.95 0.08
N GLU A 85 -2.58 4.98 -0.22
CA GLU A 85 -1.12 4.97 -0.07
C GLU A 85 -0.67 4.87 1.40
N GLU A 86 -1.46 5.40 2.34
CA GLU A 86 -1.17 5.35 3.78
C GLU A 86 -1.49 3.97 4.38
N ILE A 87 -2.27 3.14 3.69
CA ILE A 87 -2.61 1.80 4.15
C ILE A 87 -1.38 0.92 4.00
N GLU A 88 -0.87 0.43 5.13
CA GLU A 88 0.29 -0.45 5.14
C GLU A 88 -0.12 -1.91 5.02
N THR A 89 -1.25 -2.27 5.63
CA THR A 89 -1.78 -3.64 5.65
C THR A 89 -3.29 -3.59 5.88
N LEU A 90 -4.02 -4.50 5.24
CA LEU A 90 -5.44 -4.72 5.46
C LEU A 90 -5.65 -6.20 5.76
N VAL A 91 -6.42 -6.57 6.79
CA VAL A 91 -6.68 -7.96 7.17
C VAL A 91 -8.18 -8.16 7.36
N TYR A 92 -8.73 -9.28 6.91
CA TYR A 92 -10.13 -9.59 7.18
C TYR A 92 -10.29 -9.99 8.64
N LYS A 93 -11.34 -9.50 9.31
CA LYS A 93 -11.71 -10.04 10.62
C LYS A 93 -12.29 -11.43 10.36
N GLU A 94 -11.57 -12.49 10.75
CA GLU A 94 -12.16 -13.83 10.79
C GLU A 94 -13.33 -13.80 11.79
N GLU A 95 -14.54 -14.10 11.32
CA GLU A 95 -15.66 -14.40 12.21
C GLU A 95 -15.40 -15.78 12.83
N ILE A 96 -15.37 -15.84 14.17
CA ILE A 96 -15.32 -17.08 14.97
C ILE A 96 -16.74 -17.61 15.16
#